data_AF-X0YNH6-F1
#
_entry.id   AF-X0YNH6-F1
#
_cell.length_a   1.000
_cell.length_b   1.000
_cell.length_c   1.000
_cell.angle_alpha   90.00
_cell.angle_beta   90.00
_cell.angle_gamma   90.00
#
_symmetry.space_group_name_H-M   'P 1'
#
loop_
_entity.id
_entity.type
_entity.pdbx_description
1 polymer ?
#
loop_
_entity_poly.entity_id
_entity_poly.type
_entity_poly.pdbx_seq_one_letter_code
_entity_poly.pdbx_strand_id
1 'polypeptide(L)' 'MTSRERILLTLKHEEPDRVPIDLGGMRSSGIHAIAYNKLKRYLNCEDKSVKIFDLGQQLA' A
#
# COMPACT_ATOMS: atom_id res chain seq x y z
N MET A 1 9.61 -14.48 -5.10
CA MET A 1 8.15 -14.39 -5.29
C MET A 1 7.78 -12.98 -5.69
N THR A 2 7.06 -12.81 -6.79
CA THR A 2 6.48 -11.52 -7.22
C THR A 2 5.28 -11.15 -6.35
N SER A 3 4.87 -9.88 -6.33
CA SER A 3 3.66 -9.46 -5.60
C SER A 3 2.40 -10.20 -6.06
N ARG A 4 2.30 -10.51 -7.35
CA ARG A 4 1.16 -11.26 -7.91
C ARG A 4 1.16 -12.71 -7.45
N GLU A 5 2.30 -13.39 -7.50
CA GLU A 5 2.44 -14.77 -7.01
C GLU A 5 2.04 -14.87 -5.54
N ARG A 6 2.49 -13.93 -4.71
CA ARG A 6 2.16 -13.87 -3.28
C ARG A 6 0.66 -13.82 -3.01
N ILE A 7 -0.06 -12.94 -3.73
CA ILE A 7 -1.52 -12.83 -3.61
C ILE A 7 -2.19 -14.14 -4.03
N LEU A 8 -1.77 -14.72 -5.16
CA LEU A 8 -2.38 -15.95 -5.68
C LEU A 8 -2.20 -17.14 -4.72
N LEU A 9 -1.03 -17.31 -4.10
CA LEU A 9 -0.80 -18.35 -3.09
C LEU A 9 -1.68 -18.14 -1.85
N THR A 10 -1.74 -16.90 -1.34
CA THR A 10 -2.56 -16.56 -0.18
C THR A 10 -4.04 -16.86 -0.44
N LEU A 11 -4.58 -16.50 -1.61
CA LEU A 11 -5.97 -16.80 -2.00
C LEU A 11 -6.26 -18.31 -2.12
N LYS A 12 -5.22 -19.12 -2.38
CA LYS A 12 -5.30 -20.58 -2.39
C LYS A 12 -5.10 -21.20 -1.00
N HIS A 13 -4.91 -20.40 0.04
CA HIS A 13 -4.57 -20.85 1.41
C HIS A 13 -3.23 -21.60 1.47
N GLU A 14 -2.28 -21.23 0.61
CA GLU A 14 -0.90 -21.72 0.61
C GLU A 14 0.01 -20.65 1.25
N GLU A 15 1.07 -21.07 1.96
CA GLU A 15 1.95 -20.15 2.69
C GLU A 15 2.86 -19.35 1.73
N PRO A 16 2.74 -18.01 1.68
CA PRO A 16 3.60 -17.16 0.87
C PRO A 16 4.96 -16.87 1.54
N ASP A 17 5.87 -16.20 0.82
CA ASP A 17 7.16 -15.73 1.39
C ASP A 17 7.00 -14.66 2.49
N ARG A 18 5.85 -14.00 2.56
CA ARG A 18 5.42 -13.05 3.60
C ARG A 18 3.95 -12.70 3.42
N VAL A 19 3.37 -12.03 4.41
CA VAL A 19 2.00 -11.48 4.34
C VAL A 19 1.87 -10.52 3.14
N PRO A 20 0.89 -10.72 2.23
CA PRO A 20 0.63 -9.78 1.14
C PRO A 20 0.10 -8.45 1.70
N ILE A 21 0.50 -7.34 1.07
CA ILE A 21 0.03 -6.00 1.43
C ILE A 21 -0.78 -5.47 0.26
N ASP A 22 -2.03 -5.11 0.53
CA ASP A 22 -2.90 -4.40 -0.41
C ASP A 22 -2.86 -2.89 -0.13
N LEU A 23 -2.69 -2.10 -1.18
CA LEU A 23 -2.72 -0.64 -1.14
C LEU A 23 -3.70 -0.16 -2.21
N GLY A 24 -4.93 0.15 -1.79
CA GLY A 24 -5.96 0.70 -2.68
C GLY A 24 -6.85 -0.32 -3.37
N GLY A 25 -6.87 -1.60 -2.95
CA GLY A 25 -7.82 -2.60 -3.45
C GLY A 25 -9.29 -2.33 -3.05
N MET A 26 -9.52 -1.53 -2.02
CA MET A 26 -10.82 -1.02 -1.56
C MET A 26 -10.73 0.48 -1.22
N ARG A 27 -11.86 1.19 -1.27
CA ARG A 27 -11.92 2.64 -0.94
C ARG A 27 -11.41 2.99 0.47
N SER A 28 -11.50 2.06 1.41
CA SER A 28 -11.02 2.20 2.79
C SER A 28 -9.65 1.56 3.03
N SER A 29 -8.97 1.12 1.96
CA SER A 29 -7.61 0.58 2.00
C SER A 29 -6.67 1.56 1.30
N GLY A 30 -5.48 1.77 1.86
CA GLY A 30 -4.52 2.70 1.32
C GLY A 30 -3.34 2.85 2.26
N ILE A 31 -2.54 3.87 2.01
CA ILE A 31 -1.43 4.22 2.88
C ILE A 31 -1.75 5.53 3.60
N HIS A 32 -1.61 5.54 4.91
CA HIS A 32 -1.85 6.74 5.69
C HIS A 32 -0.93 7.89 5.25
N ALA A 33 -1.44 9.12 5.21
CA ALA A 33 -0.77 10.28 4.62
C ALA A 33 0.66 10.50 5.13
N ILE A 34 0.88 10.35 6.44
CA ILE A 34 2.23 10.48 7.05
C ILE A 34 3.18 9.39 6.55
N ALA A 35 2.72 8.14 6.50
CA ALA A 35 3.53 7.01 6.04
C ALA A 35 3.87 7.15 4.56
N TYR A 36 2.90 7.58 3.75
CA TYR A 36 3.13 7.82 2.33
C TYR A 36 4.12 8.95 2.08
N ASN A 37 4.01 10.07 2.81
CA ASN A 37 4.98 11.16 2.69
C ASN A 37 6.43 10.69 3.01
N LYS A 38 6.58 9.89 4.08
CA LYS A 38 7.89 9.29 4.42
C LYS A 38 8.41 8.38 3.32
N LEU A 39 7.54 7.57 2.72
CA LEU A 39 7.91 6.71 1.58
C LEU A 39 8.34 7.53 0.36
N LYS A 40 7.60 8.59 0.00
CA LYS A 40 7.97 9.49 -1.12
C LYS A 40 9.34 10.13 -0.91
N ARG A 41 9.67 10.53 0.33
CA ARG A 41 11.00 11.05 0.68
C ARG A 41 12.09 9.99 0.54
N TYR A 42 11.84 8.77 1.03
CA TYR A 42 12.78 7.66 0.92
C TYR A 42 13.08 7.29 -0.54
N LEU A 43 12.06 7.34 -1.42
CA LEU A 43 12.20 7.04 -2.84
C LEU A 43 12.67 8.23 -3.69
N ASN A 44 13.00 9.38 -3.08
CA ASN A 44 13.39 10.61 -3.78
C ASN A 44 12.39 11.06 -4.86
N CYS A 45 11.09 10.94 -4.61
CA CYS A 45 10.08 11.48 -5.52
C CYS A 45 10.21 13.02 -5.61
N GLU A 46 10.11 13.56 -6.83
CA GLU A 46 10.19 14.99 -7.09
C GLU A 46 9.03 15.75 -6.43
N ASP A 47 7.79 15.36 -6.74
CA ASP A 47 6.60 15.88 -6.09
C ASP A 47 6.44 15.21 -4.71
N LYS A 48 6.41 16.02 -3.65
CA LYS A 48 6.24 15.57 -2.26
C LYS A 48 4.85 15.83 -1.69
N SER A 49 3.94 16.40 -2.49
CA SER A 49 2.55 16.59 -2.08
C SER A 49 1.88 15.24 -1.83
N VAL A 50 1.01 15.18 -0.82
CA VAL A 50 0.17 14.01 -0.55
C VAL A 50 -1.27 14.43 -0.78
N LYS A 51 -1.92 13.77 -1.75
CA LYS A 51 -3.36 13.88 -1.94
C LYS A 51 -4.03 12.97 -0.93
N ILE A 52 -5.12 13.43 -0.33
CA ILE A 52 -5.89 12.65 0.65
C ILE A 52 -7.20 12.26 0.00
N PHE A 53 -7.45 10.97 -0.11
CA PHE A 53 -8.69 10.41 -0.65
C PHE A 53 -9.75 10.25 0.45
N ASP A 54 -9.38 9.65 1.58
CA ASP A 54 -10.25 9.48 2.74
C ASP A 54 -9.82 10.44 3.85
N LEU A 55 -10.62 11.49 4.11
CA LEU A 55 -10.33 12.50 5.13
C LEU A 55 -10.45 11.96 6.57
N GLY A 56 -11.31 10.97 6.81
CA GLY A 56 -11.53 10.42 8.15
C GLY A 56 -10.38 9.54 8.58
N GLN A 57 -9.93 8.65 7.69
CA GLN A 57 -8.79 7.76 7.92
C GLN A 57 -7.44 8.41 7.57
N GLN A 58 -7.48 9.56 6.88
CA GLN A 58 -6.32 10.25 6.28
C GLN A 58 -5.52 9.32 5.35
N LEU A 59 -6.23 8.58 4.50
CA LEU A 59 -5.60 7.72 3.48
C LEU A 59 -5.26 8.55 2.25
N ALA A 60 -4.03 8.37 1.77
CA ALA A 60 -3.56 8.93 0.50
C ALA A 60 -4.01 8.09 -0.69
#